data_AF-A0A417HMH8-F1
#
_entry.id   AF-A0A417HMH8-F1
#
_cell.length_a   1.000
_cell.length_b   1.000
_cell.length_c   1.000
_cell.angle_alpha   90.00
_cell.angle_beta   90.00
_cell.angle_gamma   90.00
#
_symmetry.space_group_name_H-M   'P 1'
#
loop_
_entity.id
_entity.type
_entity.pdbx_description
1 polymer ?
#
loop_
_entity_poly.entity_id
_entity_poly.type
_entity_poly.pdbx_seq_one_letter_code
_entity_poly.pdbx_strand_id
1 'polypeptide(L)'
;MDGKTLAGILREKYQGASRNEAACQVHLFGIQYAEVLRECSWPLREIVKESGIGMGYLSEVNKGIKLARYVQLKEEIAPGDAPTQNGKL
;
A
#
# COMPACT_ATOMS: atom_id res chain seq x y z
N MET A 1 10.20 9.58 8.49
CA MET A 1 10.63 8.84 7.27
C MET A 1 10.60 9.81 6.11
N ASP A 2 11.59 9.78 5.21
CA ASP A 2 11.66 10.71 4.08
C ASP A 2 11.00 10.14 2.81
N GLY A 3 10.80 11.00 1.80
CA GLY A 3 10.11 10.61 0.57
C GLY A 3 10.82 9.52 -0.24
N LYS A 4 12.16 9.48 -0.22
CA LYS A 4 12.94 8.43 -0.89
C LYS A 4 12.75 7.07 -0.25
N THR A 5 12.73 6.99 1.08
CA THR A 5 12.45 5.73 1.78
C THR A 5 11.04 5.23 1.45
N LEU A 6 10.04 6.11 1.46
CA LEU A 6 8.66 5.77 1.08
C LEU A 6 8.56 5.29 -0.38
N ALA A 7 9.32 5.91 -1.29
CA ALA A 7 9.38 5.49 -2.69
C ALA A 7 10.00 4.08 -2.84
N GLY A 8 11.05 3.77 -2.09
CA GLY A 8 11.65 2.44 -2.03
C GLY A 8 10.65 1.38 -1.56
N ILE A 9 9.98 1.61 -0.43
CA ILE A 9 8.97 0.69 0.11
C ILE A 9 7.82 0.47 -0.88
N LEU A 10 7.36 1.54 -1.54
CA LEU A 10 6.30 1.44 -2.55
C LEU A 10 6.74 0.56 -3.72
N ARG A 11 7.99 0.71 -4.17
CA ARG A 11 8.57 -0.13 -5.23
C ARG A 11 8.66 -1.59 -4.81
N GLU A 12 9.16 -1.86 -3.60
CA GLU A 12 9.27 -3.22 -3.07
C GLU A 12 7.90 -3.91 -2.97
N LYS A 13 6.89 -3.21 -2.45
CA LYS A 13 5.52 -3.73 -2.39
C LYS A 13 4.93 -4.00 -3.78
N TYR A 14 5.22 -3.15 -4.75
CA TYR A 14 4.77 -3.35 -6.13
C TYR A 14 5.47 -4.56 -6.79
N GLN A 15 6.78 -4.70 -6.63
CA GLN A 15 7.58 -5.77 -7.24
C GLN A 15 7.38 -7.12 -6.56
N GLY A 16 7.18 -7.14 -5.24
CA GLY A 16 6.90 -8.34 -4.47
C GLY A 16 5.44 -8.81 -4.55
N ALA A 17 4.57 -8.07 -5.23
CA ALA A 17 3.17 -8.44 -5.36
C ALA A 17 3.02 -9.71 -6.22
N SER A 18 2.16 -10.63 -5.78
CA SER A 18 1.73 -11.76 -6.60
C SER A 18 1.04 -11.28 -7.88
N ARG A 19 0.89 -12.19 -8.85
CA ARG A 19 0.22 -11.89 -10.13
C ARG A 19 -1.15 -11.25 -9.88
N ASN A 20 -1.38 -10.09 -10.51
CA ASN A 20 -2.60 -9.27 -10.41
C ASN A 20 -2.86 -8.63 -9.03
N GLU A 21 -1.93 -8.73 -8.07
CA GLU A 21 -2.10 -8.11 -6.74
C GLU A 21 -1.37 -6.77 -6.59
N ALA A 22 -0.65 -6.32 -7.61
CA ALA A 22 0.14 -5.08 -7.56
C ALA A 22 -0.69 -3.87 -7.12
N ALA A 23 -1.88 -3.69 -7.69
CA ALA A 23 -2.78 -2.60 -7.30
C ALA A 23 -3.27 -2.73 -5.85
N CYS A 24 -3.46 -3.95 -5.36
CA CYS A 24 -3.87 -4.22 -3.99
C CYS A 24 -2.73 -3.88 -3.01
N GLN A 25 -1.49 -4.30 -3.32
CA GLN A 25 -0.31 -3.97 -2.51
C GLN A 25 -0.03 -2.47 -2.47
N VAL A 26 -0.24 -1.76 -3.58
CA VAL A 26 -0.14 -0.29 -3.63
C VAL A 26 -1.22 0.39 -2.78
N HIS A 27 -2.46 -0.10 -2.79
CA HIS A 27 -3.50 0.41 -1.89
C HIS A 27 -3.14 0.15 -0.42
N LEU A 28 -2.65 -1.08 -0.13
CA LEU A 28 -2.23 -1.47 1.21
C LEU A 28 -1.08 -0.59 1.71
N PHE A 29 -0.12 -0.25 0.85
CA PHE A 29 0.91 0.76 1.16
C PHE A 29 0.28 2.09 1.60
N GLY A 30 -0.67 2.61 0.82
CA GLY A 30 -1.36 3.86 1.14
C GLY A 30 -2.10 3.81 2.48
N ILE A 31 -2.67 2.65 2.84
CA ILE A 31 -3.33 2.45 4.14
C ILE A 31 -2.30 2.41 5.27
N GLN A 32 -1.28 1.56 5.11
CA GLN A 32 -0.28 1.24 6.12
C GLN A 32 0.61 2.44 6.48
N TYR A 33 0.92 3.29 5.51
CA TYR A 33 1.79 4.47 5.69
C TYR A 33 1.00 5.79 5.66
N ALA A 34 -0.32 5.77 5.86
CA ALA A 34 -1.17 6.94 5.67
C ALA A 34 -0.76 8.16 6.52
N GLU A 35 -0.41 7.96 7.78
CA GLU A 35 0.02 9.05 8.67
C GLU A 35 1.37 9.62 8.23
N VAL A 36 2.34 8.74 8.00
CA VAL A 36 3.67 9.11 7.50
C VAL A 36 3.60 9.86 6.18
N LEU A 37 2.72 9.44 5.25
CA LEU A 37 2.52 10.09 3.95
C LEU A 37 1.87 11.47 4.07
N ARG A 38 1.06 11.73 5.11
CA ARG A 38 0.45 13.04 5.35
C ARG A 38 1.42 14.03 6.00
N GLU A 39 2.31 13.54 6.84
CA GLU A 39 3.34 14.35 7.52
C GLU A 39 4.61 14.52 6.69
N CYS A 40 4.77 13.71 5.64
CA CYS A 40 5.90 13.79 4.73
C CYS A 40 5.89 15.13 3.98
N SER A 41 7.05 15.80 3.93
CA SER A 41 7.25 17.02 3.15
C SER A 41 7.25 16.80 1.64
N TRP A 42 7.38 15.54 1.20
CA TRP A 42 7.40 15.21 -0.22
C TRP A 42 5.98 15.08 -0.77
N PRO A 43 5.69 15.68 -1.94
CA PRO A 43 4.43 15.45 -2.62
C PRO A 43 4.27 13.97 -2.95
N LEU A 44 3.08 13.41 -2.71
CA LEU A 44 2.78 12.01 -3.03
C LEU A 44 3.12 11.67 -4.49
N ARG A 45 2.88 12.62 -5.41
CA ARG A 45 3.24 12.49 -6.83
C ARG A 45 4.73 12.22 -7.04
N GLU A 46 5.60 12.92 -6.30
CA GLU A 46 7.05 12.73 -6.42
C GLU A 46 7.49 11.41 -5.78
N ILE A 47 6.84 10.97 -4.71
CA ILE A 47 7.08 9.63 -4.12
C ILE A 47 6.75 8.53 -5.14
N VAL A 48 5.60 8.61 -5.82
CA VAL A 48 5.19 7.63 -6.83
C VAL A 48 6.08 7.69 -8.08
N LYS A 49 6.52 8.87 -8.47
CA LYS A 49 7.46 9.05 -9.58
C LYS A 49 8.84 8.45 -9.24
N GLU A 50 9.35 8.73 -8.04
CA GLU A 50 10.65 8.25 -7.56
C GLU A 50 10.66 6.73 -7.37
N SER A 51 9.52 6.12 -7.02
CA SER A 51 9.42 4.65 -6.87
C SER A 51 9.55 3.92 -8.21
N GLY A 52 9.40 4.63 -9.34
CA GLY A 52 9.52 4.07 -10.68
C GLY A 52 8.33 3.19 -11.10
N ILE A 53 7.24 3.18 -10.33
CA ILE A 53 5.99 2.50 -10.74
C ILE A 53 5.17 3.41 -11.66
N GLY A 54 4.19 2.83 -12.36
CA GLY A 54 3.32 3.60 -13.24
C GLY A 54 2.54 4.69 -12.49
N MET A 55 2.50 5.91 -13.03
CA MET A 55 1.75 7.04 -12.43
C MET A 55 0.25 6.79 -12.29
N GLY A 56 -0.29 5.78 -13.00
CA GLY A 56 -1.66 5.29 -12.78
C GLY A 56 -1.94 5.00 -11.30
N TYR A 57 -0.95 4.41 -10.60
CA TYR A 57 -1.01 4.01 -9.20
C TYR A 57 -1.09 5.16 -8.19
N LEU A 58 -0.92 6.41 -8.63
CA LEU A 58 -1.09 7.58 -7.77
C LEU A 58 -2.49 7.61 -7.15
N SER A 59 -3.52 7.23 -7.92
CA SER A 59 -4.91 7.26 -7.45
C SER A 59 -5.16 6.20 -6.36
N GLU A 60 -4.49 5.06 -6.47
CA GLU A 60 -4.58 3.88 -5.62
C GLU A 60 -3.93 4.16 -4.26
N VAL A 61 -2.76 4.79 -4.24
CA VAL A 61 -2.14 5.24 -2.98
C VAL A 61 -3.04 6.27 -2.30
N ASN A 62 -3.58 7.24 -3.05
CA ASN A 62 -4.48 8.26 -2.49
C ASN A 62 -5.75 7.66 -1.89
N LYS A 63 -6.34 6.66 -2.55
CA LYS A 63 -7.48 5.89 -2.03
C LYS A 63 -7.10 5.16 -0.75
N GLY A 64 -5.94 4.50 -0.71
CA GLY A 64 -5.41 3.87 0.50
C GLY A 64 -5.28 4.84 1.67
N ILE A 65 -4.68 6.02 1.45
CA ILE A 65 -4.55 7.06 2.48
C ILE A 65 -5.91 7.51 3.01
N LYS A 66 -6.93 7.62 2.15
CA LYS A 66 -8.30 7.99 2.58
C LYS A 66 -8.94 6.87 3.39
N LEU A 67 -8.79 5.62 2.94
CA LEU A 67 -9.34 4.44 3.59
C LEU A 67 -8.76 4.20 4.99
N ALA A 68 -7.51 4.60 5.24
CA ALA A 68 -6.85 4.44 6.54
C ALA A 68 -7.61 5.02 7.74
N ARG A 69 -8.56 5.95 7.51
CA ARG A 69 -9.41 6.50 8.58
C ARG A 69 -10.57 5.59 8.98
N TYR A 70 -10.89 4.61 8.13
CA TYR A 70 -12.09 3.77 8.21
C TYR A 70 -11.76 2.28 8.40
N VAL A 71 -10.49 1.90 8.27
CA VAL A 71 -10.07 0.49 8.29
C VAL A 71 -8.99 0.27 9.33
N GLN A 72 -9.02 -0.91 9.94
CA GLN A 72 -7.89 -1.46 10.67
C GLN A 72 -7.31 -2.62 9.85
N LEU A 73 -5.99 -2.66 9.72
CA LEU A 73 -5.34 -3.77 9.04
C LEU A 73 -5.44 -5.03 9.90
N LYS A 74 -5.74 -6.15 9.25
CA LYS A 74 -5.66 -7.45 9.91
C LYS A 74 -4.20 -7.77 10.19
N GLU A 75 -3.94 -8.41 11.32
CA GLU A 75 -2.63 -8.97 11.61
C GLU A 75 -2.26 -10.02 10.56
N GLU A 76 -0.97 -10.11 10.24
CA GLU A 76 -0.48 -11.14 9.33
C GLU A 76 -0.78 -12.51 9.94
N ILE A 77 -1.55 -13.30 9.21
CA ILE A 77 -1.96 -14.61 9.67
C ILE A 77 -0.71 -15.49 9.57
N ALA A 78 -0.14 -15.85 10.72
CA ALA A 78 0.92 -16.85 10.78
C ALA A 78 0.45 -18.11 10.03
N PRO A 79 1.33 -18.84 9.32
CA PRO A 79 0.94 -19.94 8.43
C PRO A 79 0.13 -21.11 9.06
N GLY A 80 -0.25 -21.04 10.35
CA GLY A 80 -1.15 -21.97 11.02
C GLY A 80 -2.60 -21.49 11.25
N ASP A 81 -2.91 -20.20 11.10
CA ASP A 81 -4.19 -19.62 11.55
C ASP A 81 -5.14 -19.21 10.40
N ALA A 82 -4.91 -19.73 9.18
CA ALA A 82 -5.74 -19.41 8.02
C ALA A 82 -7.23 -19.75 8.30
N PRO A 83 -8.15 -18.77 8.22
CA PRO A 83 -9.57 -19.05 8.32
C PRO A 83 -9.94 -19.92 7.11
N THR A 84 -10.39 -21.15 7.36
CA THR A 84 -11.10 -21.96 6.37
C THR A 84 -12.17 -21.08 5.74
N GLN A 85 -12.02 -20.78 4.45
CA GLN A 85 -13.03 -20.06 3.68
C GLN A 85 -14.27 -20.95 3.54
N ASN A 86 -15.14 -20.94 4.55
CA ASN A 86 -16.50 -21.45 4.43
C ASN A 86 -17.42 -20.26 4.20
N GLY A 87 -17.72 -20.03 2.92
CA GLY A 87 -18.64 -19.01 2.46
C GLY A 87 -18.80 -19.06 0.95
N LYS A 88 -19.13 -20.24 0.41
CA LYS A 88 -19.80 -20.30 -0.90
C LYS A 88 -21.21 -19.75 -0.71
N LEU A 89 -21.54 -18.71 -1.47
CA LEU A 89 -22.91 -18.34 -1.78
C LEU A 89 -23.60 -19.46 -2.57
#